data_AF-A0A5B7HGN6-F1
#
_entry.id   AF-A0A5B7HGN6-F1
#
_cell.length_a   1.000
_cell.length_b   1.000
_cell.length_c   1.000
_cell.angle_alpha   90.00
_cell.angle_beta   90.00
_cell.angle_gamma   90.00
#
_symmetry.space_group_name_H-M   'P 1'
#
loop_
_entity.id
_entity.type
_entity.pdbx_description
1 polymer ?
#
loop_
_entity_poly.entity_id
_entity_poly.type
_entity_poly.pdbx_seq_one_letter_code
_entity_poly.pdbx_strand_id
1 'polypeptide(L)' 'MPIWIKANLLLGRGTGEKLLLRLAAATLGLTKAANLPKRAIQFGSRIAKLEDQKEKGSDQCYRLRCDPADSDVT' A
#
# COMPACT_ATOMS: atom_id res chain seq x y z
N MET A 1 -8.81 -4.67 -22.87
CA MET A 1 -7.39 -4.89 -22.53
C MET A 1 -7.16 -6.34 -22.14
N PRO A 2 -6.40 -7.09 -22.95
CA PRO A 2 -6.02 -8.48 -22.69
C PRO A 2 -5.21 -8.69 -21.41
N ILE A 3 -5.18 -9.93 -20.89
CA ILE A 3 -4.55 -10.24 -19.59
C ILE A 3 -3.03 -10.06 -19.61
N TRP A 4 -2.36 -10.44 -20.70
CA TRP A 4 -0.90 -10.34 -20.82
C TRP A 4 -0.38 -8.90 -20.78
N ILE A 5 -1.23 -7.92 -21.11
CA ILE A 5 -0.92 -6.49 -20.99
C ILE A 5 -1.07 -6.01 -19.53
N LYS A 6 -1.92 -6.66 -18.74
CA LYS A 6 -2.21 -6.27 -17.36
C LYS A 6 -1.33 -6.99 -16.34
N ALA A 7 -0.92 -8.22 -16.63
CA ALA A 7 -0.12 -9.06 -15.77
C ALA A 7 0.69 -10.09 -16.58
N ASN A 8 1.92 -10.36 -16.14
CA ASN A 8 2.74 -11.45 -16.63
C ASN A 8 3.06 -12.41 -15.47
N LEU A 9 2.23 -13.44 -15.29
CA LEU A 9 2.36 -14.38 -14.17
C LEU A 9 3.53 -15.38 -14.32
N LEU A 10 4.31 -15.29 -15.41
CA LEU A 10 5.55 -16.05 -15.57
C LEU A 10 6.71 -15.44 -14.77
N LEU A 11 6.59 -14.17 -14.39
CA LEU A 11 7.59 -13.49 -13.56
C LEU A 11 7.37 -13.83 -12.08
N GLY A 12 8.41 -13.63 -11.28
CA GLY A 12 8.34 -13.84 -9.83
C GLY A 12 7.27 -13.00 -9.13
N ARG A 13 6.87 -13.46 -7.94
CA ARG A 13 5.97 -12.73 -7.03
C ARG A 13 6.45 -11.30 -6.87
N GLY A 14 5.53 -10.34 -6.89
CA GLY A 14 5.92 -8.96 -6.72
C GLY A 14 6.48 -8.28 -7.98
N THR A 15 6.48 -8.93 -9.15
CA THR A 15 6.92 -8.30 -10.41
C THR A 15 5.84 -8.39 -11.49
N GLY A 16 5.37 -9.60 -11.75
CA GLY A 16 4.45 -9.88 -12.85
C GLY A 16 3.00 -9.47 -12.61
N GLU A 17 2.60 -9.38 -11.35
CA GLU A 17 1.23 -9.06 -10.94
C GLU A 17 0.98 -7.54 -10.99
N LYS A 18 -0.21 -7.11 -11.40
CA LYS A 18 -0.64 -5.70 -11.33
C LYS A 18 0.29 -4.71 -12.06
N LEU A 19 0.84 -5.08 -13.22
CA LEU A 19 1.80 -4.26 -13.96
C LEU A 19 1.34 -2.81 -14.15
N LEU A 20 0.08 -2.60 -14.52
CA LEU A 20 -0.47 -1.26 -14.70
C LEU A 20 -0.38 -0.40 -13.44
N LEU A 21 -0.72 -0.97 -12.28
CA LEU A 21 -0.67 -0.25 -11.01
C LEU A 21 0.78 0.01 -10.58
N ARG A 22 1.69 -0.92 -10.86
CA ARG A 22 3.13 -0.76 -10.58
C ARG A 22 3.73 0.35 -11.42
N LEU A 23 3.40 0.40 -12.71
CA LEU A 23 3.82 1.48 -13.60
C LEU A 23 3.28 2.82 -13.10
N ALA A 24 2.00 2.91 -12.76
CA ALA A 24 1.41 4.13 -12.21
C ALA A 24 2.11 4.57 -10.91
N ALA A 25 2.38 3.64 -9.99
CA ALA A 25 3.11 3.94 -8.77
C ALA A 25 4.55 4.42 -9.04
N ALA A 26 5.25 3.78 -9.99
CA ALA A 26 6.59 4.19 -10.40
C ALA A 26 6.59 5.60 -11.03
N THR A 27 5.61 5.93 -11.88
CA THR A 27 5.46 7.27 -12.47
C THR A 27 5.17 8.35 -11.43
N LEU A 28 4.59 7.98 -10.29
CA LEU A 28 4.34 8.88 -9.15
C LEU A 28 5.53 8.92 -8.17
N GLY A 29 6.66 8.28 -8.48
CA GLY A 29 7.84 8.23 -7.61
C GLY A 29 7.77 7.21 -6.46
N LEU A 30 6.71 6.40 -6.38
CA LEU A 30 6.51 5.39 -5.33
C LEU A 30 7.26 4.09 -5.64
N THR A 31 8.55 4.17 -5.94
CA THR A 31 9.38 3.06 -6.43
C THR A 31 9.43 1.86 -5.47
N LYS A 32 9.52 2.11 -4.16
CA LYS A 32 9.48 1.05 -3.13
C LYS A 32 8.13 0.34 -3.12
N ALA A 33 7.03 1.09 -3.05
CA ALA A 33 5.68 0.54 -3.00
C ALA A 33 5.31 -0.21 -4.29
N ALA A 34 5.81 0.27 -5.44
CA ALA A 34 5.62 -0.36 -6.74
C ALA A 34 6.21 -1.77 -6.85
N ASN A 35 7.12 -2.17 -5.95
CA ASN A 35 7.78 -3.48 -5.95
C ASN A 35 7.27 -4.43 -4.86
N LEU A 36 6.51 -3.94 -3.88
CA LEU A 36 6.01 -4.79 -2.80
C LEU A 36 4.95 -5.79 -3.32
N PRO A 37 4.97 -7.05 -2.84
CA PRO A 37 3.91 -8.00 -3.15
C PRO A 37 2.57 -7.52 -2.57
N LYS A 38 1.44 -7.80 -3.25
CA LYS A 38 0.12 -7.46 -2.71
C LYS A 38 -0.09 -8.22 -1.41
N ARG A 39 -0.32 -7.48 -0.32
CA ARG A 39 -0.87 -8.03 0.92
C ARG A 39 -2.33 -7.59 1.01
N ALA A 40 -3.25 -8.55 1.00
CA ALA A 40 -4.64 -8.25 1.26
C ALA A 40 -4.81 -7.92 2.74
N ILE A 41 -5.64 -6.92 3.04
CA ILE A 41 -6.08 -6.68 4.41
C ILE A 41 -7.03 -7.84 4.75
N GLN A 42 -6.75 -8.56 5.83
CA GLN A 42 -7.61 -9.66 6.27
C GLN A 42 -8.78 -9.08 7.07
N PHE A 43 -9.99 -9.28 6.57
CA PHE A 43 -11.21 -9.03 7.33
C PHE A 43 -11.51 -10.24 8.23
N GLY A 44 -11.99 -10.00 9.46
CA GLY A 44 -12.35 -11.06 10.41
C GLY A 44 -11.26 -11.50 11.40
N SER A 45 -10.01 -11.07 11.24
CA SER A 45 -8.92 -11.33 12.21
C SER A 45 -8.92 -10.36 13.41
N ARG A 46 -10.01 -9.63 13.63
CA ARG A 46 -10.12 -8.56 14.63
C ARG A 46 -9.03 -7.47 14.47
N ILE A 47 -8.44 -7.27 13.29
CA ILE A 47 -7.48 -6.17 13.03
C ILE A 47 -8.09 -4.80 13.37
N ALA A 48 -9.40 -4.63 13.15
CA ALA A 48 -10.12 -3.43 13.55
C ALA A 48 -10.13 -3.15 15.08
N LYS A 49 -9.72 -4.11 15.93
CA LYS A 49 -9.57 -3.89 17.38
C LYS A 49 -8.24 -3.23 17.77
N LEU A 50 -7.30 -3.06 16.82
CA LEU A 50 -6.08 -2.29 17.07
C LEU A 50 -6.36 -0.78 17.12
N GLU A 51 -7.45 -0.35 16.49
CA GLU A 51 -7.95 1.03 16.52
C GLU A 51 -8.97 1.19 17.67
N ASP A 52 -9.20 2.43 18.13
CA ASP A 52 -10.30 2.68 19.05
C ASP A 52 -11.61 2.29 18.35
N GLN A 53 -12.51 1.59 19.05
CA GLN A 53 -13.81 1.15 18.49
C GLN A 53 -14.67 2.33 18.03
N LYS A 54 -14.35 3.54 18.50
CA LYS A 54 -15.03 4.79 18.12
C LYS A 54 -14.40 5.48 16.91
N GLU A 55 -13.15 5.16 16.56
CA GLU A 55 -12.45 5.75 15.41
C GLU A 55 -13.03 5.19 14.10
N LYS A 56 -13.42 6.09 13.19
CA LYS A 56 -13.88 5.75 11.85
C LYS A 56 -12.73 5.91 10.86
N GLY A 57 -12.78 5.19 9.74
CA GLY A 57 -11.76 5.31 8.69
C GLY A 57 -11.67 6.69 8.02
N SER A 58 -12.67 7.55 8.23
CA SER A 58 -12.66 8.96 7.80
C SER A 58 -11.93 9.89 8.76
N ASP A 59 -11.66 9.45 9.98
CA ASP A 59 -11.11 10.29 11.04
C ASP A 59 -9.58 10.37 10.90
N GLN A 60 -9.00 11.48 11.34
CA GLN A 60 -7.54 11.60 11.36
C GLN A 60 -6.97 10.70 12.45
N CYS A 61 -6.17 9.71 12.05
CA CYS A 61 -5.46 8.84 12.99
C CYS A 61 -4.31 9.60 13.65
N TYR A 62 -4.46 9.95 14.93
CA TYR A 62 -3.43 10.67 15.68
C TYR A 62 -2.13 9.87 15.84
N ARG A 63 -2.20 8.54 15.89
CA ARG A 63 -1.03 7.64 15.97
C ARG A 63 -0.12 7.70 14.73
N LEU A 64 -0.67 8.13 13.59
CA LEU A 64 0.03 8.24 12.31
C LEU A 64 0.27 9.69 11.91
N ARG A 65 -0.04 10.66 12.77
CA ARG A 65 0.36 12.05 12.51
C ARG A 65 1.88 12.10 12.52
N CYS A 66 2.43 12.65 11.44
CA CYS A 66 3.79 13.15 11.44
C CYS A 66 3.73 14.49 12.18
N ASP A 67 4.31 14.56 13.38
CA ASP A 67 4.48 15.85 14.02
C ASP A 67 5.52 16.65 13.22
N PRO A 68 5.30 17.95 12.95
CA PRO A 68 6.24 18.80 12.23
C PRO A 68 7.57 19.04 12.98
N ALA A 69 7.87 18.26 14.03
CA ALA A 69 9.15 18.26 14.73
C ALA A 69 10.19 17.30 14.11
N ASP A 70 9.81 16.41 13.18
CA ASP A 70 10.75 15.54 12.46
C ASP A 70 11.22 16.17 11.12
N SER A 71 11.51 17.48 11.14
CA SER A 71 12.45 18.07 10.20
C SER A 71 13.81 18.15 10.87
N ASP A 72 14.82 17.55 10.26
CA ASP A 72 16.23 17.46 10.68
C ASP A 72 16.57 16.48 11.80
N VAL A 73 16.89 15.24 11.41
CA VAL A 73 18.22 14.67 11.72
C VAL A 73 18.68 13.83 10.52
N THR A 74 19.57 14.44 9.72
CA THR A 74 20.60 13.88 8.80
C THR A 74 20.19 12.89 7.69
#